data_AF-A0A927YMY3-F1
#
_entry.id   AF-A0A927YMY3-F1
#
_cell.length_a   1.000
_cell.length_b   1.000
_cell.length_c   1.000
_cell.angle_alpha   90.00
_cell.angle_beta   90.00
_cell.angle_gamma   90.00
#
_symmetry.space_group_name_H-M   'P 1'
#
loop_
_entity.id
_entity.type
_entity.pdbx_description
1 polymer ?
#
loop_
_entity_poly.entity_id
_entity_poly.type
_entity_poly.pdbx_seq_one_letter_code
_entity_poly.pdbx_strand_id
1 'polypeptide(L)'
;MELTTLNKEYKLLREDCNEKFVKMTQIDPNINLVEEYWITSDHTLGNSRSYFDSYEMGIEYALDRVDYRMTLNADGQKPFVILVNGKAINTHGQLDAFLKGEFEIKADNVVESNVKRLYS
;
A
#
# COMPACT_ATOMS: atom_id res chain seq x y z
N MET A 1 8.29 -7.26 -13.68
CA MET A 1 8.37 -8.27 -12.61
C MET A 1 7.19 -9.22 -12.79
N GLU A 2 7.34 -10.54 -12.68
CA GLU A 2 6.17 -11.44 -12.72
C GLU A 2 5.29 -11.25 -11.49
N LEU A 3 3.96 -11.28 -11.64
CA LEU A 3 2.99 -11.10 -10.56
C LEU A 3 3.23 -12.06 -9.38
N THR A 4 3.69 -13.27 -9.69
CA THR A 4 4.11 -14.31 -8.74
C THR A 4 5.26 -13.85 -7.85
N THR A 5 6.21 -13.08 -8.38
CA THR A 5 7.35 -12.53 -7.63
C THR A 5 6.89 -11.40 -6.72
N LEU A 6 6.05 -10.50 -7.23
CA LEU A 6 5.53 -9.38 -6.45
C LEU A 6 4.66 -9.85 -5.27
N ASN A 7 3.84 -10.89 -5.46
CA ASN A 7 3.06 -11.50 -4.39
C ASN A 7 3.96 -12.17 -3.32
N LYS A 8 5.06 -12.80 -3.73
CA LYS A 8 6.06 -13.34 -2.78
C LYS A 8 6.71 -12.22 -1.97
N GLU A 9 7.12 -11.13 -2.63
CA GLU A 9 7.70 -9.96 -1.97
C GLU A 9 6.74 -9.37 -0.95
N TYR A 10 5.48 -9.15 -1.34
CA TYR A 10 4.44 -8.67 -0.43
C TYR A 10 4.30 -9.55 0.82
N LYS A 11 4.24 -10.87 0.65
CA LYS A 11 4.14 -11.81 1.78
C LYS A 11 5.36 -11.77 2.69
N LEU A 12 6.57 -11.73 2.12
CA LEU A 12 7.80 -11.67 2.90
C LEU A 12 7.89 -10.38 3.73
N LEU A 13 7.50 -9.24 3.15
CA LEU A 13 7.47 -7.97 3.87
C LEU A 13 6.45 -7.99 5.01
N ARG A 14 5.28 -8.60 4.79
CA ARG A 14 4.23 -8.75 5.81
C ARG A 14 4.69 -9.67 6.94
N GLU A 15 5.38 -10.76 6.63
CA GLU A 15 5.95 -11.66 7.64
C GLU A 15 7.01 -10.96 8.51
N ASP A 16 7.97 -10.23 7.90
CA ASP A 16 8.97 -9.44 8.63
C ASP A 16 8.33 -8.37 9.53
N CYS A 17 7.32 -7.66 9.02
CA CYS A 17 6.61 -6.64 9.79
C CYS A 17 5.86 -7.25 10.97
N ASN A 18 5.15 -8.36 10.75
CA ASN A 18 4.37 -9.01 11.79
C ASN A 18 5.29 -9.58 12.89
N GLU A 19 6.42 -10.18 12.54
CA GLU A 19 7.38 -10.68 13.54
C GLU A 19 7.90 -9.54 14.44
N LYS A 20 8.25 -8.40 13.84
CA LYS A 20 8.69 -7.21 14.58
C LYS A 20 7.58 -6.65 15.47
N PHE A 21 6.36 -6.55 14.94
CA PHE A 21 5.22 -6.07 15.70
C PHE A 21 4.94 -6.94 16.92
N VAL A 22 4.91 -8.27 16.75
CA VAL A 22 4.73 -9.22 17.86
C VAL A 22 5.81 -9.02 18.93
N LYS A 23 7.08 -8.88 18.54
CA LYS A 23 8.16 -8.61 19.51
C LYS A 23 7.96 -7.29 20.26
N MET A 24 7.51 -6.24 19.58
CA MET A 24 7.23 -4.96 20.22
C MET A 24 6.03 -5.03 21.16
N THR A 25 4.96 -5.72 20.78
CA THR A 25 3.76 -5.90 21.64
C THR A 25 4.05 -6.67 22.94
N GLN A 26 5.11 -7.48 22.97
CA GLN A 26 5.59 -8.13 24.21
C GLN A 26 6.24 -7.15 25.19
N ILE A 27 6.75 -6.02 24.70
CA ILE A 27 7.38 -4.95 25.50
C ILE A 27 6.34 -3.88 25.84
N ASP A 28 5.58 -3.45 24.83
CA ASP A 28 4.49 -2.46 24.97
C ASP A 28 3.21 -3.00 24.33
N PRO A 29 2.25 -3.52 25.13
CA PRO A 29 0.99 -4.06 24.63
C PRO A 29 0.10 -3.04 23.90
N ASN A 30 0.34 -1.74 24.09
CA ASN A 30 -0.48 -0.69 23.51
C ASN A 30 0.05 -0.18 22.17
N ILE A 31 1.21 -0.67 21.72
CA ILE A 31 1.76 -0.27 20.42
C ILE A 31 0.84 -0.72 19.28
N ASN A 32 0.58 0.19 18.36
CA ASN A 32 -0.21 -0.04 17.15
C ASN A 32 0.68 0.10 15.94
N LEU A 33 0.46 -0.75 14.95
CA LEU A 33 1.19 -0.76 13.68
C LEU A 33 0.23 -0.36 12.56
N VAL A 34 0.61 0.66 11.79
CA VAL A 34 0.00 0.97 10.50
C VAL A 34 0.96 0.57 9.39
N GLU A 35 0.48 -0.23 8.46
CA GLU A 35 1.22 -0.68 7.28
C GLU A 35 0.54 -0.18 6.01
N GLU A 36 1.34 0.21 5.04
CA GLU A 36 0.88 0.71 3.76
C GLU A 36 1.66 0.00 2.65
N TYR A 37 0.95 -0.55 1.66
CA TYR A 37 1.55 -1.17 0.49
C TYR A 37 0.84 -0.70 -0.77
N TRP A 38 1.60 -0.51 -1.86
CA TRP A 38 1.03 -0.04 -3.13
C TRP A 38 1.89 -0.45 -4.33
N ILE A 39 1.27 -0.46 -5.50
CA ILE A 39 1.97 -0.63 -6.77
C ILE A 39 2.36 0.74 -7.30
N THR A 40 3.65 0.91 -7.59
CA THR A 40 4.19 2.08 -8.27
C THR A 40 3.96 2.00 -9.78
N SER A 41 4.21 3.10 -10.49
CA SER A 41 4.09 3.16 -11.95
C SER A 41 5.00 2.18 -12.71
N ASP A 42 6.11 1.75 -12.10
CA ASP A 42 7.06 0.80 -12.68
C ASP A 42 6.77 -0.67 -12.28
N HIS A 43 5.57 -0.95 -11.74
CA HIS A 43 5.17 -2.28 -11.27
C HIS A 43 6.10 -2.84 -10.19
N THR A 44 6.57 -1.97 -9.29
CA THR A 44 7.28 -2.36 -8.08
C THR A 44 6.38 -2.20 -6.86
N LEU A 45 6.69 -2.93 -5.80
CA LEU A 45 5.94 -2.88 -4.56
C LEU A 45 6.54 -1.78 -3.66
N GLY A 46 5.81 -0.70 -3.46
CA GLY A 46 6.13 0.28 -2.43
C GLY A 46 5.55 -0.14 -1.09
N ASN A 47 6.27 0.15 -0.01
CA ASN A 47 5.81 -0.12 1.35
C ASN A 47 6.21 0.99 2.34
N SER A 48 5.39 1.18 3.37
CA SER A 48 5.67 2.02 4.53
C SER A 48 5.10 1.38 5.79
N ARG A 49 5.70 1.68 6.95
CA ARG A 49 5.24 1.23 8.26
C ARG A 49 5.43 2.33 9.29
N SER A 50 4.50 2.43 10.22
CA SER A 50 4.53 3.43 11.30
C SER A 50 3.95 2.82 12.57
N TYR A 51 4.54 3.18 13.71
CA TYR A 51 4.11 2.71 15.02
C TYR A 51 3.51 3.87 15.82
N PHE A 52 2.46 3.59 16.58
CA PHE A 52 1.72 4.57 17.35
C PHE A 52 1.39 4.02 18.73
N ASP A 53 1.53 4.87 19.75
CA ASP A 53 1.25 4.50 21.14
C ASP A 53 -0.26 4.58 21.47
N SER A 54 -1.06 5.17 20.56
CA SER A 54 -2.53 5.23 20.64
C SER A 54 -3.14 4.63 19.38
N TYR A 55 -4.21 3.86 19.57
CA TYR A 55 -4.97 3.27 18.47
C TYR A 55 -5.68 4.34 17.66
N GLU A 56 -6.26 5.34 18.32
CA GLU A 56 -6.96 6.45 17.70
C GLU A 56 -6.03 7.22 16.75
N MET A 57 -4.81 7.55 17.19
CA MET A 57 -3.81 8.19 16.33
C MET A 57 -3.43 7.31 15.13
N GLY A 58 -3.28 6.00 15.35
CA GLY A 58 -3.01 5.05 14.26
C GLY A 58 -4.14 4.99 13.24
N ILE A 59 -5.40 5.06 13.69
CA ILE A 59 -6.58 5.10 12.81
C ILE A 59 -6.66 6.41 12.04
N GLU A 60 -6.49 7.56 12.71
CA GLU A 60 -6.49 8.87 12.05
C GLU A 60 -5.41 8.94 10.96
N TYR A 61 -4.19 8.52 11.30
CA TYR A 61 -3.10 8.44 10.33
C TYR A 61 -3.46 7.51 9.17
N ALA A 62 -4.01 6.33 9.45
CA ALA A 62 -4.37 5.38 8.41
C ALA A 62 -5.43 5.96 7.46
N LEU A 63 -6.45 6.66 7.99
CA LEU A 63 -7.47 7.34 7.19
C LEU A 63 -6.87 8.45 6.29
N ASP A 64 -5.95 9.27 6.83
CA ASP A 64 -5.23 10.26 6.02
C ASP A 64 -4.44 9.61 4.87
N ARG A 65 -3.84 8.44 5.13
CA ARG A 65 -3.15 7.66 4.09
C ARG A 65 -4.13 7.11 3.05
N VAL A 66 -5.33 6.68 3.46
CA VAL A 66 -6.38 6.23 2.54
C VAL A 66 -6.76 7.37 1.61
N ASP A 67 -7.07 8.55 2.14
CA ASP A 67 -7.48 9.71 1.35
C ASP A 67 -6.38 10.15 0.38
N TYR A 68 -5.12 10.16 0.85
CA TYR A 68 -3.97 10.44 -0.01
C TYR A 68 -3.86 9.44 -1.17
N ARG A 69 -4.00 8.14 -0.89
CA ARG A 69 -3.90 7.09 -1.91
C ARG A 69 -5.08 7.09 -2.87
N MET A 70 -6.29 7.33 -2.38
CA MET A 70 -7.48 7.49 -3.22
C MET A 70 -7.32 8.68 -4.17
N THR A 71 -6.74 9.80 -3.70
CA THR A 71 -6.44 10.96 -4.55
C THR A 71 -5.44 10.61 -5.65
N LEU A 72 -4.40 9.83 -5.33
CA LEU A 72 -3.44 9.36 -6.33
C LEU A 72 -4.04 8.33 -7.29
N ASN A 73 -4.99 7.51 -6.81
CA ASN A 73 -5.69 6.45 -7.53
C ASN A 73 -6.99 6.93 -8.21
N ALA A 74 -7.03 8.19 -8.67
CA ALA A 74 -8.22 8.78 -9.28
C ALA A 74 -8.69 8.04 -10.56
N ASP A 75 -7.77 7.35 -11.23
CA ASP A 75 -8.03 6.50 -12.41
C ASP A 75 -8.37 5.04 -12.06
N GLY A 76 -8.29 4.68 -10.78
CA GLY A 76 -8.45 3.32 -10.29
C GLY A 76 -7.31 2.37 -10.72
N GLN A 77 -6.20 2.88 -11.25
CA GLN A 77 -5.09 2.08 -11.83
C GLN A 77 -3.86 1.97 -10.92
N LYS A 78 -3.95 2.42 -9.67
CA LYS A 78 -2.87 2.39 -8.67
C LYS A 78 -3.30 1.59 -7.45
N PRO A 79 -3.18 0.26 -7.50
CA PRO A 79 -3.59 -0.58 -6.40
C PRO A 79 -2.80 -0.30 -5.11
N PHE A 80 -3.48 -0.29 -3.97
CA PHE A 80 -2.91 -0.11 -2.64
C PHE A 80 -3.73 -0.82 -1.56
N VAL A 81 -3.12 -1.00 -0.39
CA VAL A 81 -3.79 -1.46 0.83
C VAL A 81 -3.18 -0.76 2.04
N ILE A 82 -4.02 -0.44 3.02
CA ILE A 82 -3.59 0.10 4.31
C ILE A 82 -4.16 -0.80 5.40
N LEU A 83 -3.29 -1.18 6.34
CA LEU A 83 -3.57 -2.15 7.38
C LEU A 83 -3.27 -1.52 8.74
N VAL A 84 -4.15 -1.73 9.71
CA VAL A 84 -3.93 -1.35 11.11
C VAL A 84 -3.95 -2.61 11.96
N ASN A 85 -2.85 -2.89 12.65
CA ASN A 85 -2.59 -4.13 13.38
C ASN A 85 -2.89 -5.36 12.52
N GLY A 86 -2.48 -5.31 11.25
CA GLY A 86 -2.70 -6.37 10.26
C GLY A 86 -4.11 -6.47 9.67
N LYS A 87 -5.07 -5.65 10.10
CA LYS A 87 -6.44 -5.61 9.53
C LYS A 87 -6.55 -4.51 8.48
N ALA A 88 -7.06 -4.84 7.30
CA ALA A 88 -7.33 -3.84 6.28
C ALA A 88 -8.39 -2.84 6.75
N ILE A 89 -8.07 -1.56 6.65
CA ILE A 89 -9.09 -0.51 6.68
C ILE A 89 -9.77 -0.49 5.32
N ASN A 90 -11.06 -0.16 5.29
CA ASN A 90 -11.91 -0.23 4.10
C ASN A 90 -11.37 0.68 2.99
N THR A 91 -10.48 0.16 2.16
CA THR A 91 -9.89 0.85 1.02
C THR A 91 -10.46 0.24 -0.26
N HIS A 92 -10.94 1.08 -1.16
CA HIS A 92 -11.19 0.71 -2.56
C HIS A 92 -9.86 0.50 -3.34
N GLY A 93 -8.80 0.08 -2.65
CA GLY A 93 -7.43 0.09 -3.16
C GLY A 93 -7.04 -1.15 -3.95
N GLN A 94 -7.80 -2.25 -3.91
CA GLN A 94 -7.68 -3.40 -4.85
C GLN A 94 -6.29 -4.10 -4.92
N LEU A 95 -5.34 -3.84 -4.02
CA LEU A 95 -4.01 -4.49 -4.08
C LEU A 95 -4.09 -6.01 -4.03
N ASP A 96 -4.93 -6.56 -3.13
CA ASP A 96 -5.10 -8.01 -3.02
C ASP A 96 -5.68 -8.62 -4.30
N ALA A 97 -6.60 -7.93 -4.98
CA ALA A 97 -7.16 -8.36 -6.25
C ALA A 97 -6.09 -8.33 -7.36
N PHE A 98 -5.25 -7.29 -7.39
CA PHE A 98 -4.12 -7.19 -8.31
C PHE A 98 -3.14 -8.35 -8.11
N LEU A 99 -2.72 -8.61 -6.87
CA LEU A 99 -1.78 -9.68 -6.53
C LEU A 99 -2.30 -11.10 -6.84
N LYS A 100 -3.63 -11.27 -6.93
CA LYS A 100 -4.29 -12.52 -7.34
C LYS A 100 -4.52 -12.61 -8.85
N GLY A 101 -4.29 -11.53 -9.60
CA GLY A 101 -4.59 -11.45 -11.03
C GLY A 101 -6.07 -11.24 -11.34
N GLU A 102 -6.88 -10.87 -10.35
CA GLU A 102 -8.30 -10.54 -10.50
C GLU A 102 -8.51 -9.09 -10.97
N PHE A 103 -7.46 -8.27 -10.86
CA PHE A 103 -7.41 -6.89 -11.32
C PHE A 103 -6.15 -6.67 -12.17
N GLU A 104 -6.32 -6.04 -13.33
CA GLU A 104 -5.23 -5.68 -14.24
C GLU A 104 -5.13 -4.16 -14.35
N ILE A 105 -3.90 -3.65 -14.17
CA ILE A 105 -3.59 -2.25 -14.45
C ILE A 105 -3.63 -2.07 -15.96
N LYS A 106 -4.62 -1.32 -16.45
CA LYS A 106 -4.67 -0.89 -17.84
C LYS A 106 -3.53 0.10 -18.02
N ALA A 107 -2.54 -0.28 -18.83
CA ALA A 107 -1.61 0.68 -19.36
C ALA A 107 -2.42 1.62 -20.26
N ASP A 108 -2.90 2.73 -19.70
CA ASP A 108 -3.22 3.87 -20.54
C ASP A 108 -1.93 4.17 -21.28
N ASN A 109 -2.01 4.09 -22.61
CA ASN A 109 -0.99 4.55 -23.51
C ASN A 109 -0.53 5.93 -23.04
N VAL A 110 0.59 5.99 -22.31
CA VAL A 110 1.31 7.22 -21.96
C VAL A 110 1.96 7.71 -23.25
N VAL A 111 1.13 8.01 -24.25
CA VAL A 111 1.54 8.58 -25.52
C VAL A 111 1.75 10.05 -25.26
N GLU A 112 3.03 10.40 -25.10
CA GLU A 112 3.64 11.64 -25.61
C GLU A 112 3.10 13.00 -25.11
N SER A 113 2.12 13.08 -24.22
CA SER A 113 1.52 14.37 -23.85
C SER A 113 2.46 15.24 -22.99
N ASN A 114 3.28 14.61 -22.14
CA ASN A 114 4.24 15.34 -21.29
C ASN A 114 5.51 15.78 -22.04
N VAL A 115 5.83 15.20 -23.20
CA VAL A 115 7.00 15.62 -24.00
C VAL A 115 6.70 16.91 -24.77
N LYS A 116 5.47 17.10 -25.25
CA LYS A 116 5.09 18.32 -25.99
C LYS A 116 5.05 19.59 -25.13
N ARG A 117 4.81 19.47 -23.82
CA ARG A 117 4.68 20.64 -22.93
C ARG A 117 6.04 21.24 -22.51
N LEU A 118 7.14 20.53 -22.72
CA LEU A 118 8.50 21.00 -22.43
C LEU A 118 9.15 21.74 -23.61
N TYR A 119 8.54 21.73 -24.79
CA TYR A 119 9.06 22.36 -26.02
C TYR A 119 8.11 23.37 -26.67
N SER A 120 7.08 23.82 -25.95
CA SER A 120 6.13 24.87 -26.40
C SER A 120 6.34 26.18 -25.65
#